data_AF-A0A942ZSG0-F1
#
_entry.id   AF-A0A942ZSG0-F1
#
_cell.length_a   1.000
_cell.length_b   1.000
_cell.length_c   1.000
_cell.angle_alpha   90.00
_cell.angle_beta   90.00
_cell.angle_gamma   90.00
#
_symmetry.space_group_name_H-M   'P 1'
#
loop_
_entity.id
_entity.type
_entity.pdbx_description
1 polymer ?
#
loop_
_entity_poly.entity_id
_entity_poly.type
_entity_poly.pdbx_seq_one_letter_code
_entity_poly.pdbx_strand_id
1 'polypeptide(L)'
;MNQIQKDILTLACQAYDEGDDAVIFFNAFSGKNDDILKNYDIYKLAHAYSYLNDNGFIQKKISCLGYLTFRPTEKGLEFYENNFERTASISVTQGNNSILVNGSNNTISDNYSTIYNNIQQSDICSEHKELICQLFQELQSTPKDNMFNKIKTFVKNITDKGLSSAIDYSLPLLLAELISHLK
;
A
#
# COMPACT_ATOMS: atom_id res chain seq x y z
N MET A 1 4.04 -2.32 19.92
CA MET A 1 4.78 -3.60 19.90
C MET A 1 5.09 -3.99 21.34
N ASN A 2 4.78 -5.21 21.77
CA ASN A 2 5.05 -5.71 23.13
C ASN A 2 6.50 -6.23 23.26
N GLN A 3 6.92 -6.62 24.47
CA GLN A 3 8.31 -7.03 24.73
C GLN A 3 8.75 -8.26 23.91
N ILE A 4 7.92 -9.31 23.84
CA ILE A 4 8.25 -10.55 23.10
C ILE A 4 8.48 -10.23 21.60
N GLN A 5 7.65 -9.35 21.04
CA GLN A 5 7.82 -8.90 19.66
C GLN A 5 9.11 -8.09 19.47
N LYS A 6 9.47 -7.23 20.43
CA LYS A 6 10.75 -6.51 20.41
C LYS A 6 11.93 -7.48 20.45
N ASP A 7 11.88 -8.47 21.33
CA ASP A 7 12.97 -9.44 21.50
C ASP A 7 13.16 -10.34 20.27
N ILE A 8 12.07 -10.78 19.63
CA ILE A 8 12.16 -11.53 18.37
C ILE A 8 12.75 -10.65 17.25
N LEU A 9 12.37 -9.37 17.18
CA LEU A 9 12.93 -8.45 16.18
C LEU A 9 14.41 -8.14 16.47
N THR A 10 14.79 -7.97 17.74
CA THR A 10 16.19 -7.82 18.17
C THR A 10 17.02 -9.01 17.73
N LEU A 11 16.54 -10.24 17.99
CA LEU A 11 17.22 -11.46 17.54
C LEU A 11 17.41 -11.47 16.02
N ALA A 12 16.38 -11.07 15.27
CA ALA A 12 16.46 -10.96 13.81
C ALA A 12 17.53 -9.96 13.35
N CYS A 13 17.59 -8.77 13.96
CA CYS A 13 18.54 -7.73 13.58
C CYS A 13 19.97 -8.11 13.95
N GLN A 14 20.20 -8.68 15.13
CA GLN A 14 21.52 -9.16 15.55
C GLN A 14 22.04 -10.26 14.61
N ALA A 15 21.22 -11.26 14.28
CA ALA A 15 21.61 -12.30 13.34
C ALA A 15 21.91 -11.73 11.94
N TYR A 16 21.13 -10.74 11.50
CA TYR A 16 21.34 -10.07 10.22
C TYR A 16 22.67 -9.31 10.15
N ASP A 17 23.05 -8.59 11.20
CA ASP A 17 24.33 -7.88 11.30
C ASP A 17 25.53 -8.84 11.26
N GLU A 18 25.34 -10.07 11.75
CA GLU A 18 26.32 -11.17 11.68
C GLU A 18 26.31 -11.90 10.33
N GLY A 19 25.38 -11.56 9.42
CA GLY A 19 25.22 -12.18 8.10
C GLY A 19 24.42 -13.48 8.08
N ASP A 20 23.73 -13.82 9.18
CA ASP A 20 22.98 -15.07 9.37
C ASP A 20 21.45 -14.85 9.38
N ASP A 21 20.69 -15.95 9.49
CA ASP A 21 19.25 -15.96 9.76
C ASP A 21 18.98 -16.14 11.26
N ALA A 22 18.00 -15.42 11.80
CA ALA A 22 17.50 -15.73 13.13
C ALA A 22 16.69 -17.03 13.13
N VAL A 23 16.73 -17.75 14.25
CA VAL A 23 16.07 -19.05 14.41
C VAL A 23 15.18 -19.04 15.66
N ILE A 24 13.97 -19.57 15.53
CA ILE A 24 13.11 -19.90 16.67
C ILE A 24 12.86 -21.41 16.65
N PHE A 25 13.14 -22.06 17.76
CA PHE A 25 12.81 -23.45 18.04
C PHE A 25 11.49 -23.52 18.84
N PHE A 26 10.52 -24.25 18.33
CA PHE A 26 9.21 -24.46 18.96
C PHE A 26 9.14 -25.77 19.76
N ASN A 27 10.17 -26.60 19.69
CA ASN A 27 10.30 -27.78 20.53
C ASN A 27 11.77 -27.99 20.95
N ALA A 28 11.98 -28.67 22.07
CA ALA A 28 13.30 -28.92 22.63
C ALA A 28 14.12 -29.96 21.84
N PHE A 29 13.50 -30.74 20.96
CA PHE A 29 14.17 -31.75 20.13
C PHE A 29 14.89 -31.14 18.93
N SER A 30 14.41 -29.99 18.45
CA SER A 30 14.96 -29.27 17.30
C SER A 30 16.12 -28.35 17.68
N GLY A 31 16.16 -27.87 18.92
CA GLY A 31 17.22 -26.99 19.41
C GLY A 31 16.80 -26.22 20.65
N LYS A 32 17.64 -25.26 21.05
CA LYS A 32 17.35 -24.33 22.15
C LYS A 32 17.28 -22.92 21.60
N ASN A 33 16.28 -22.18 22.05
CA ASN A 33 16.16 -20.77 21.75
C ASN A 33 17.30 -19.99 22.40
N ASP A 34 17.66 -18.89 21.74
CA ASP A 34 18.59 -17.90 22.26
C ASP A 34 18.16 -17.42 23.66
N ASP A 35 19.13 -16.98 24.45
CA ASP A 35 18.94 -16.48 25.81
C ASP A 35 17.89 -15.36 25.91
N ILE A 36 17.74 -14.55 24.85
CA ILE A 36 16.71 -13.52 24.79
C ILE A 36 15.29 -14.09 24.69
N LEU A 37 15.13 -15.31 24.15
CA LEU A 37 13.84 -15.96 23.94
C LEU A 37 13.57 -17.14 24.89
N LYS A 38 14.59 -17.68 25.57
CA LYS A 38 14.52 -18.95 26.33
C LYS A 38 13.44 -19.02 27.41
N ASN A 39 13.01 -17.87 27.94
CA ASN A 39 12.04 -17.78 29.02
C ASN A 39 10.59 -17.62 28.52
N TYR A 40 10.38 -17.51 27.20
CA TYR A 40 9.05 -17.34 26.64
C TYR A 40 8.39 -18.68 26.32
N ASP A 41 7.09 -18.75 26.62
CA ASP A 41 6.23 -19.83 26.19
C ASP A 41 6.17 -19.91 24.65
N ILE A 42 6.21 -21.13 24.11
CA ILE A 42 6.30 -21.38 22.67
C ILE A 42 5.09 -20.82 21.90
N TYR A 43 3.89 -20.79 22.48
CA TYR A 43 2.70 -20.24 21.84
C TYR A 43 2.79 -18.72 21.78
N LYS A 44 3.35 -18.08 22.82
CA LYS A 44 3.60 -16.63 22.80
C LYS A 44 4.65 -16.25 21.76
N LEU A 45 5.71 -17.06 21.62
CA LEU A 45 6.70 -16.87 20.55
C LEU A 45 6.08 -16.99 19.16
N ALA A 46 5.26 -18.03 18.93
CA ALA A 46 4.57 -18.23 17.66
C ALA A 46 3.63 -17.05 17.33
N HIS A 47 2.84 -16.58 18.29
CA HIS A 47 1.97 -15.43 18.08
C HIS A 47 2.73 -14.12 17.82
N ALA A 48 3.83 -13.88 18.56
CA ALA A 48 4.66 -12.71 18.37
C ALA A 48 5.36 -12.72 17.01
N TYR A 49 5.87 -13.88 16.59
CA TYR A 49 6.43 -14.10 15.27
C TYR A 49 5.40 -13.81 14.17
N SER A 50 4.20 -14.40 14.24
CA SER A 50 3.15 -14.17 13.24
C SER A 50 2.79 -12.70 13.13
N TYR A 51 2.64 -12.00 14.27
CA TYR A 51 2.41 -10.56 14.26
C TYR A 51 3.49 -9.79 13.51
N LEU A 52 4.77 -10.06 13.76
CA LEU A 52 5.87 -9.36 13.11
C LEU A 52 5.92 -9.66 11.60
N ASN A 53 5.68 -10.91 11.21
CA ASN A 53 5.66 -11.33 9.82
C ASN A 53 4.48 -10.70 9.07
N ASP A 54 3.27 -10.74 9.65
CA ASP A 54 2.06 -10.18 9.05
C ASP A 54 2.11 -8.65 8.93
N ASN A 55 2.84 -7.99 9.85
CA ASN A 55 3.07 -6.55 9.79
C ASN A 55 4.34 -6.17 9.00
N GLY A 56 5.02 -7.14 8.38
CA GLY A 56 6.15 -6.92 7.48
C GLY A 56 7.42 -6.42 8.15
N PHE A 57 7.61 -6.66 9.46
CA PHE A 57 8.87 -6.35 10.16
C PHE A 57 9.92 -7.46 9.99
N ILE A 58 9.48 -8.70 9.78
CA ILE A 58 10.35 -9.84 9.51
C ILE A 58 9.82 -10.61 8.30
N GLN A 59 10.70 -11.35 7.65
CA GLN A 59 10.37 -12.25 6.54
C GLN A 59 10.84 -13.66 6.86
N LYS A 60 9.92 -14.62 6.77
CA LYS A 60 10.21 -16.05 6.82
C LYS A 60 11.18 -16.46 5.70
N LYS A 61 12.22 -17.22 6.04
CA LYS A 61 13.11 -17.87 5.06
C LYS A 61 12.78 -19.35 4.95
N ILE A 62 12.93 -20.12 6.03
CA ILE A 62 12.68 -21.55 6.05
C ILE A 62 11.70 -21.90 7.18
N SER A 63 10.87 -22.91 6.96
CA SER A 63 9.99 -23.48 7.98
C SER A 63 10.10 -24.99 7.93
N CYS A 64 10.46 -25.61 9.05
CA CYS A 64 10.55 -27.05 9.21
C CYS A 64 9.78 -27.50 10.45
N LEU A 65 9.65 -28.82 10.65
CA LEU A 65 9.00 -29.36 11.84
C LEU A 65 9.87 -29.03 13.08
N GLY A 66 9.40 -28.07 13.89
CA GLY A 66 10.01 -27.71 15.17
C GLY A 66 10.91 -26.48 15.19
N TYR A 67 11.23 -25.88 14.04
CA TYR A 67 11.90 -24.57 13.99
C TYR A 67 11.57 -23.80 12.71
N LEU A 68 11.81 -22.49 12.75
CA LEU A 68 11.80 -21.62 11.58
C LEU A 68 13.02 -20.71 11.55
N THR A 69 13.40 -20.28 10.35
CA THR A 69 14.43 -19.25 10.14
C THR A 69 13.83 -18.03 9.46
N PHE A 70 14.34 -16.85 9.79
CA PHE A 70 13.78 -15.57 9.36
C PHE A 70 14.81 -14.46 9.41
N ARG A 71 14.53 -13.38 8.68
CA ARG A 71 15.35 -12.15 8.66
C ARG A 71 14.48 -10.93 8.92
N PRO A 72 15.04 -9.82 9.43
CA PRO A 72 14.34 -8.55 9.43
C PRO A 72 14.12 -8.09 7.98
N THR A 73 13.06 -7.33 7.76
CA THR A 73 12.90 -6.53 6.54
C THR A 73 13.56 -5.17 6.74
N GLU A 74 13.64 -4.36 5.67
CA GLU A 74 14.07 -2.94 5.79
C GLU A 74 13.23 -2.18 6.82
N LYS A 75 11.91 -2.37 6.81
CA LYS A 75 11.00 -1.82 7.84
C LYS A 75 11.33 -2.32 9.25
N GLY A 76 11.73 -3.59 9.38
CA GLY A 76 12.17 -4.17 10.65
C GLY A 76 13.43 -3.51 11.19
N LEU A 77 14.44 -3.34 10.32
CA LEU A 77 15.71 -2.69 10.63
C LEU A 77 15.50 -1.23 11.04
N GLU A 78 14.79 -0.45 10.22
CA GLU A 78 14.48 0.95 10.53
C GLU A 78 13.77 1.09 11.88
N PHE A 79 12.81 0.20 12.17
CA PHE A 79 12.09 0.24 13.43
C PHE A 79 12.97 -0.13 14.63
N TYR A 80 13.90 -1.07 14.46
CA TYR A 80 14.88 -1.45 15.48
C TYR A 80 15.89 -0.32 15.76
N GLU A 81 16.46 0.26 14.71
CA GLU A 81 17.42 1.38 14.79
C GLU A 81 16.83 2.63 15.45
N ASN A 82 15.52 2.85 15.26
CA ASN A 82 14.77 3.92 15.91
C ASN A 82 14.24 3.54 17.31
N ASN A 83 14.92 2.61 18.02
CA ASN A 83 14.58 2.18 19.38
C ASN A 83 13.13 1.69 19.55
N PHE A 84 12.57 1.06 18.51
CA PHE A 84 11.17 0.61 18.45
C PHE A 84 10.14 1.73 18.60
N GLU A 85 10.54 2.96 18.33
CA GLU A 85 9.63 4.07 18.14
C GLU A 85 9.19 4.07 16.69
N ARG A 86 7.90 4.34 16.45
CA ARG A 86 7.47 4.60 15.08
C ARG A 86 8.15 5.90 14.68
N THR A 87 8.96 5.86 13.64
CA THR A 87 9.39 7.08 12.97
C THR A 87 8.13 7.89 12.71
N ALA A 88 8.03 9.05 13.36
CA ALA A 88 7.06 10.05 12.97
C ALA A 88 7.32 10.27 11.49
N SER A 89 6.33 9.96 10.65
CA SER A 89 6.41 10.08 9.20
C SER A 89 7.17 11.36 8.89
N ILE A 90 8.33 11.22 8.23
CA ILE A 90 9.17 12.33 7.81
C ILE A 90 8.22 13.37 7.24
N SER A 91 8.24 14.58 7.79
CA SER A 91 7.45 15.68 7.27
C SER A 91 7.99 16.02 5.89
N VAL A 92 7.51 15.29 4.89
CA VAL A 92 7.67 15.66 3.49
C VAL A 92 7.01 17.02 3.37
N THR A 93 7.78 18.04 3.03
CA THR A 93 7.27 19.39 2.82
C THR A 93 6.10 19.30 1.85
N GLN A 94 4.91 19.58 2.37
CA GLN A 94 3.63 19.31 1.73
C GLN A 94 3.45 20.28 0.56
N GLY A 95 3.48 19.77 -0.68
CA GLY A 95 2.90 20.49 -1.81
C GLY A 95 1.38 20.48 -1.70
N ASN A 96 0.71 21.58 -2.07
CA ASN A 96 -0.75 21.75 -2.10
C ASN A 96 -1.41 20.70 -3.01
N ASN A 97 -1.57 19.46 -2.54
CA ASN A 97 -2.44 18.36 -3.04
C ASN A 97 -2.03 16.96 -2.54
N SER A 98 -1.22 16.83 -1.48
CA SER A 98 -0.80 15.50 -1.01
C SER A 98 -1.81 14.89 -0.02
N ILE A 99 -2.36 13.71 -0.34
CA ILE A 99 -3.19 12.91 0.58
C ILE A 99 -2.28 12.02 1.43
N LEU A 100 -2.46 12.07 2.75
CA LEU A 100 -1.71 11.26 3.71
C LEU A 100 -2.47 9.96 3.97
N VAL A 101 -1.94 8.84 3.49
CA VAL A 101 -2.54 7.52 3.66
C VAL A 101 -1.78 6.75 4.74
N ASN A 102 -2.41 6.46 5.88
CA ASN A 102 -1.79 5.74 6.99
C ASN A 102 -2.55 4.42 7.27
N GLY A 103 -1.94 3.28 6.90
CA GLY A 103 -2.49 1.94 7.12
C GLY A 103 -1.72 0.85 6.38
N SER A 104 -1.59 -0.35 6.95
CA SER A 104 -0.77 -1.46 6.43
C SER A 104 -1.45 -2.34 5.37
N ASN A 105 -2.70 -2.05 4.99
CA ASN A 105 -3.50 -2.80 4.01
C ASN A 105 -4.08 -1.89 2.92
N ASN A 106 -3.34 -0.86 2.51
CA ASN A 106 -3.74 -0.09 1.35
C ASN A 106 -3.30 -0.85 0.10
N THR A 107 -4.21 -1.62 -0.46
CA THR A 107 -4.11 -1.96 -1.89
C THR A 107 -4.35 -0.66 -2.64
N ILE A 108 -3.37 -0.19 -3.41
CA ILE A 108 -3.63 0.83 -4.43
C ILE A 108 -4.44 0.12 -5.52
N SER A 109 -5.73 -0.05 -5.27
CA SER A 109 -6.69 -0.39 -6.31
C SER A 109 -6.93 0.87 -7.12
N ASP A 110 -6.63 0.77 -8.40
CA ASP A 110 -6.93 1.74 -9.45
C ASP A 110 -6.01 2.97 -9.50
N ASN A 111 -5.01 2.87 -10.37
CA ASN A 111 -4.12 3.95 -10.75
C ASN A 111 -4.84 4.99 -11.64
N TYR A 112 -5.89 5.63 -11.10
CA TYR A 112 -6.58 6.77 -11.74
C TYR A 112 -5.63 7.94 -12.02
N SER A 113 -4.48 8.00 -11.34
CA SER A 113 -3.39 8.93 -11.63
C SER A 113 -2.91 8.77 -13.07
N THR A 114 -2.94 7.57 -13.65
CA THR A 114 -2.58 7.35 -15.06
C THR A 114 -3.61 7.94 -16.01
N ILE A 115 -4.90 7.72 -15.77
CA ILE A 115 -5.96 8.34 -16.59
C ILE A 115 -5.89 9.86 -16.52
N TYR A 116 -5.74 10.40 -15.30
CA TYR A 116 -5.59 11.84 -15.10
C TYR A 116 -4.37 12.38 -15.86
N ASN A 117 -3.21 11.73 -15.73
CA ASN A 117 -2.00 12.12 -16.44
C ASN A 117 -2.15 12.05 -17.96
N ASN A 118 -2.80 11.01 -18.49
CA ASN A 118 -3.08 10.86 -19.92
C ASN A 118 -3.97 11.99 -20.45
N ILE A 119 -5.00 12.38 -19.68
CA ILE A 119 -5.87 13.52 -20.03
C ILE A 119 -5.07 14.83 -20.01
N GLN A 120 -4.21 15.04 -19.02
CA GLN A 120 -3.37 16.24 -18.95
C GLN A 120 -2.38 16.34 -20.12
N GLN A 121 -1.86 15.19 -20.58
CA GLN A 121 -0.91 15.10 -21.69
C GLN A 121 -1.57 15.11 -23.08
N SER A 122 -2.89 14.97 -23.15
CA SER A 122 -3.61 14.99 -24.43
C SER A 122 -3.63 16.38 -25.10
N ASP A 123 -3.85 16.41 -26.41
CA ASP A 123 -3.85 17.64 -27.22
C ASP A 123 -5.15 18.45 -27.14
N ILE A 124 -6.10 18.08 -26.26
CA ILE A 124 -7.36 18.83 -26.11
C ILE A 124 -7.15 20.13 -25.32
N CYS A 125 -8.03 21.12 -25.52
CA CYS A 125 -7.92 22.40 -24.80
C CYS A 125 -8.14 22.24 -23.29
N SER A 126 -7.63 23.19 -22.51
CA SER A 126 -7.69 23.18 -21.04
C SER A 126 -9.12 23.07 -20.50
N GLU A 127 -10.08 23.75 -21.12
CA GLU A 127 -11.50 23.72 -20.74
C GLU A 127 -12.07 22.30 -20.85
N HIS A 128 -11.68 21.56 -21.89
CA HIS A 128 -12.10 20.17 -22.06
C HIS A 128 -11.42 19.23 -21.05
N LYS A 129 -10.13 19.43 -20.78
CA LYS A 129 -9.41 18.65 -19.75
C LYS A 129 -10.08 18.79 -18.39
N GLU A 130 -10.46 20.01 -18.03
CA GLU A 130 -11.12 20.29 -16.76
C GLU A 130 -12.47 19.59 -16.66
N LEU A 131 -13.30 19.68 -17.70
CA LEU A 131 -14.59 18.99 -17.76
C LEU A 131 -14.45 17.47 -17.59
N ILE A 132 -13.51 16.86 -18.31
CA ILE A 132 -13.26 15.41 -18.22
C ILE A 132 -12.80 15.04 -16.80
N CYS A 133 -11.87 15.79 -16.21
CA CYS A 133 -11.37 15.52 -14.86
C CYS A 133 -12.46 15.65 -13.79
N GLN A 134 -13.34 16.65 -13.91
CA GLN A 134 -14.48 16.83 -13.02
C GLN A 134 -15.42 15.62 -13.09
N LEU A 135 -15.74 15.12 -14.29
CA LEU A 135 -16.56 13.92 -14.43
C LEU A 135 -15.90 12.70 -13.76
N PHE A 136 -14.60 12.50 -13.96
CA PHE A 136 -13.87 11.38 -13.35
C PHE A 136 -13.97 11.40 -11.82
N GLN A 137 -13.78 12.57 -11.19
CA GLN A 137 -13.92 12.73 -9.75
C GLN A 137 -15.35 12.44 -9.27
N GLU A 138 -16.35 12.90 -10.03
CA GLU A 138 -17.75 12.58 -9.74
C GLU A 138 -18.04 11.08 -9.84
N LEU A 139 -17.50 10.39 -10.85
CA LEU A 139 -17.70 8.95 -11.01
C LEU A 139 -17.03 8.13 -9.90
N GLN A 140 -15.85 8.53 -9.41
CA GLN A 140 -15.17 7.86 -8.28
C GLN A 140 -15.98 7.88 -6.98
N SER A 141 -16.72 8.97 -6.74
CA SER A 141 -17.50 9.17 -5.51
C SER A 141 -18.95 8.69 -5.62
N THR A 142 -19.38 8.21 -6.79
CA THR A 142 -20.79 7.89 -7.08
C THR A 142 -21.07 6.39 -6.98
N PRO A 143 -22.13 5.95 -6.26
CA PRO A 143 -22.59 4.55 -6.28
C PRO A 143 -22.87 4.06 -7.70
N LYS A 144 -22.54 2.80 -8.01
CA LYS A 144 -22.64 2.21 -9.37
C LYS A 144 -23.97 2.49 -10.08
N ASP A 145 -25.07 2.47 -9.34
CA ASP A 145 -26.43 2.64 -9.86
C ASP A 145 -26.74 4.06 -10.36
N ASN A 146 -25.89 5.05 -10.03
CA ASN A 146 -26.04 6.45 -10.42
C ASN A 146 -25.04 6.92 -11.49
N MET A 147 -24.07 6.09 -11.87
CA MET A 147 -23.02 6.45 -12.84
C MET A 147 -23.59 6.82 -14.21
N PHE A 148 -24.61 6.09 -14.69
CA PHE A 148 -25.23 6.36 -15.98
C PHE A 148 -25.87 7.75 -16.05
N ASN A 149 -26.53 8.18 -14.97
CA ASN A 149 -27.16 9.51 -14.90
C ASN A 149 -26.12 10.64 -14.87
N LYS A 150 -24.96 10.41 -14.24
CA LYS A 150 -23.84 11.34 -14.24
C LYS A 150 -23.22 11.50 -15.63
N ILE A 151 -22.95 10.39 -16.33
CA ILE A 151 -22.46 10.40 -17.71
C ILE A 151 -23.47 11.12 -18.63
N LYS A 152 -24.77 10.80 -18.50
CA LYS A 152 -25.83 11.46 -19.28
C LYS A 152 -25.88 12.97 -19.03
N THR A 153 -25.70 13.40 -17.78
CA THR A 153 -25.67 14.82 -17.41
C THR A 153 -24.45 15.53 -17.97
N PHE A 154 -23.29 14.87 -17.97
CA PHE A 154 -22.07 15.40 -18.58
C PHE A 154 -22.21 15.58 -20.09
N VAL A 155 -22.69 14.55 -20.80
CA VAL A 155 -22.95 14.63 -22.24
C VAL A 155 -23.91 15.77 -22.55
N LYS A 156 -24.98 15.90 -21.76
CA LYS A 156 -25.95 17.00 -21.86
C LYS A 156 -25.29 18.37 -21.63
N ASN A 157 -24.44 18.50 -20.62
CA ASN A 157 -23.74 19.76 -20.33
C ASN A 157 -22.76 20.16 -21.44
N ILE A 158 -22.13 19.19 -22.11
CA ILE A 158 -21.26 19.44 -23.26
C ILE A 158 -22.08 19.88 -24.49
N THR A 159 -23.21 19.21 -24.74
CA THR A 159 -24.10 19.54 -25.88
C THR A 159 -24.81 20.88 -25.69
N ASP A 160 -25.34 21.16 -24.50
CA ASP A 160 -26.12 22.36 -24.22
C ASP A 160 -25.26 23.63 -24.12
N LYS A 161 -23.97 23.52 -23.76
CA LYS A 161 -23.04 24.66 -23.73
C LYS A 161 -22.42 25.01 -25.09
N GLY A 162 -22.80 24.31 -26.17
CA GLY A 162 -22.32 24.62 -27.52
C GLY A 162 -20.85 24.28 -27.78
N LEU A 163 -20.22 23.43 -26.95
CA LEU A 163 -18.87 22.92 -27.22
C LEU A 163 -18.94 21.76 -28.22
N SER A 164 -19.32 22.02 -29.47
CA SER A 164 -19.40 20.95 -30.49
C SER A 164 -18.06 20.25 -30.69
N SER A 165 -16.94 20.97 -30.52
CA SER A 165 -15.59 20.41 -30.56
C SER A 165 -15.27 19.50 -29.37
N ALA A 166 -15.93 19.63 -28.21
CA ALA A 166 -15.75 18.70 -27.10
C ALA A 166 -16.34 17.31 -27.41
N ILE A 167 -17.40 17.26 -28.22
CA ILE A 167 -18.04 15.99 -28.59
C ILE A 167 -17.11 15.19 -29.51
N ASP A 168 -16.42 15.87 -30.42
CA ASP A 168 -15.55 15.23 -31.42
C ASP A 168 -14.22 14.74 -30.83
N TYR A 169 -13.74 15.34 -29.74
CA TYR A 169 -12.40 15.04 -29.17
C TYR A 169 -12.43 14.55 -27.71
N SER A 170 -13.20 15.20 -26.84
CA SER A 170 -13.18 14.95 -25.39
C SER A 170 -13.91 13.67 -25.01
N LEU A 171 -15.06 13.39 -25.65
CA LEU A 171 -15.87 12.22 -25.37
C LEU A 171 -15.22 10.91 -25.87
N PRO A 172 -14.64 10.85 -27.09
CA PRO A 172 -13.90 9.67 -27.55
C PRO A 172 -12.65 9.36 -26.71
N LEU A 173 -11.89 10.39 -26.30
CA LEU A 173 -10.71 10.22 -25.46
C LEU A 173 -11.08 9.66 -24.07
N LEU A 174 -12.10 10.25 -23.43
CA LEU A 174 -12.65 9.75 -22.17
C LEU A 174 -13.08 8.28 -22.28
N LEU A 175 -13.79 7.91 -23.35
CA LEU A 175 -14.23 6.53 -23.57
C LEU A 175 -13.04 5.59 -23.84
N ALA A 176 -12.03 6.03 -24.59
CA ALA A 176 -10.83 5.23 -24.85
C ALA A 176 -10.06 4.92 -23.56
N GLU A 177 -9.87 5.91 -22.69
CA GLU A 177 -9.18 5.74 -21.39
C GLU A 177 -10.00 4.88 -20.41
N LEU A 178 -11.33 5.00 -20.42
CA LEU A 178 -12.19 4.13 -19.60
C LEU A 178 -12.19 2.69 -20.10
N ILE A 179 -12.26 2.47 -21.41
CA ILE A 179 -12.23 1.14 -22.02
C ILE A 179 -10.87 0.47 -21.82
N SER A 180 -9.77 1.22 -21.88
CA SER A 180 -8.42 0.69 -21.62
C SER A 180 -8.25 0.18 -20.19
N HIS A 181 -8.99 0.74 -19.24
CA HIS A 181 -9.03 0.31 -17.84
C HIS A 181 -9.97 -0.87 -17.57
N LEU A 182 -10.81 -1.26 -18.53
CA LEU A 182 -11.71 -2.42 -18.41
C LEU A 182 -11.11 -3.71 -19.00
N LYS A 183 -9.95 -3.64 -19.64
CA LYS A 183 -9.21 -4.79 -20.20
C LYS A 183 -8.08 -5.22 -19.26
#